data_AF-A0A843S570-F1
#
_entry.id   AF-A0A843S570-F1
#
_cell.length_a   1.000
_cell.length_b   1.000
_cell.length_c   1.000
_cell.angle_alpha   90.00
_cell.angle_beta   90.00
_cell.angle_gamma   90.00
#
_symmetry.space_group_name_H-M   'P 1'
#
loop_
_entity.id
_entity.type
_entity.pdbx_description
1 polymer ?
#
loop_
_entity_poly.entity_id
_entity_poly.type
_entity_poly.pdbx_seq_one_letter_code
_entity_poly.pdbx_strand_id
1 'polypeptide(L)' 'CLQADPDTFYPDKGGSVREAKRVCAGCPVTDECLEYALDTEQRHGVWGGLSEHERRPLRRQRRAA' A
#
# COMPACT_ATOMS: atom_id res chain seq x y z
N CYS A 1 1.24 7.15 8.90
CA CYS A 1 2.10 5.98 9.23
C CYS A 1 3.56 6.33 9.55
N LEU A 2 4.00 7.60 9.51
CA LEU A 2 5.41 8.01 9.65
C LEU A 2 6.14 7.58 10.94
N GLN A 3 5.40 7.22 12.00
CA GLN A 3 5.96 6.79 13.28
C GLN A 3 6.13 5.27 13.40
N ALA A 4 5.64 4.50 12.42
CA ALA A 4 5.81 3.05 12.38
C ALA A 4 7.08 2.68 11.61
N ASP A 5 7.63 1.50 11.93
CA ASP A 5 8.82 0.97 11.29
C ASP A 5 8.59 0.77 9.77
N PRO A 6 9.45 1.31 8.88
CA PRO A 6 9.37 1.07 7.44
C PRO A 6 9.26 -0.41 7.05
N ASP A 7 9.96 -1.31 7.75
CA ASP A 7 9.98 -2.75 7.44
C ASP A 7 8.59 -3.39 7.60
N THR A 8 7.73 -2.77 8.42
CA THR A 8 6.32 -3.18 8.56
C THR A 8 5.57 -3.06 7.24
N PHE A 9 5.87 -2.03 6.44
CA PHE A 9 5.22 -1.76 5.16
C PHE A 9 5.89 -2.45 3.99
N TYR A 10 7.13 -2.91 4.14
CA TYR A 10 7.90 -3.62 3.11
C TYR A 10 8.38 -4.98 3.63
N PRO A 11 7.47 -5.91 3.94
CA PRO A 11 7.88 -7.22 4.44
C PRO A 11 8.61 -8.02 3.38
N ASP A 12 9.51 -8.91 3.82
CA ASP A 12 10.13 -9.92 2.97
C ASP A 12 9.08 -10.79 2.26
N LYS A 13 9.52 -11.51 1.22
CA LYS A 13 8.64 -12.40 0.45
C LYS A 13 7.92 -13.40 1.36
N GLY A 14 6.59 -13.32 1.41
CA GLY A 14 5.75 -14.17 2.25
C GLY A 14 5.51 -13.64 3.67
N GLY A 15 6.08 -12.49 4.02
CA GLY A 15 5.84 -11.81 5.28
C GLY A 15 4.42 -11.23 5.40
N SER A 16 4.00 -11.00 6.64
CA SER A 16 2.64 -10.56 6.95
C SER A 16 2.45 -9.07 6.71
N VAL A 17 1.40 -8.70 5.97
CA VAL A 17 0.97 -7.31 5.78
C VAL A 17 -0.06 -6.84 6.83
N ARG A 18 -0.43 -7.70 7.79
CA ARG A 18 -1.54 -7.40 8.72
C ARG A 18 -1.26 -6.17 9.59
N GLU A 19 -0.02 -6.02 10.03
CA GLU A 19 0.36 -4.91 10.90
C GLU A 19 0.36 -3.58 10.14
N ALA A 20 0.97 -3.53 8.95
CA ALA A 20 0.90 -2.35 8.09
C ALA A 20 -0.54 -1.92 7.81
N LYS A 21 -1.42 -2.88 7.50
CA LYS A 21 -2.85 -2.59 7.30
C LYS A 21 -3.52 -2.00 8.54
N ARG A 22 -3.19 -2.51 9.73
CA ARG A 22 -3.70 -1.95 11.00
C ARG A 22 -3.23 -0.51 11.19
N VAL A 23 -1.97 -0.21 10.89
CA VAL A 23 -1.44 1.16 10.98
C VAL A 23 -2.10 2.07 9.94
N CYS A 24 -2.32 1.58 8.71
CA CYS A 24 -3.02 2.33 7.67
C CYS A 24 -4.47 2.67 8.06
N ALA A 25 -5.18 1.80 8.77
CA ALA A 25 -6.59 2.03 9.15
C ALA A 25 -6.80 3.29 10.01
N GLY A 26 -5.78 3.76 10.74
CA GLY A 26 -5.83 5.02 11.48
C GLY A 26 -5.20 6.22 10.76
N CYS A 27 -4.79 6.06 9.50
CA CYS A 27 -4.07 7.10 8.76
C CYS A 27 -5.08 8.05 8.07
N PRO A 28 -5.03 9.37 8.33
CA PRO A 28 -6.01 10.32 7.80
C PRO A 28 -5.87 10.56 6.29
N VAL A 29 -4.76 10.13 5.68
CA VAL A 29 -4.43 10.35 4.26
C VAL A 29 -4.38 9.03 3.47
N THR A 30 -5.23 8.07 3.84
CA THR A 30 -5.19 6.71 3.27
C THR A 30 -5.50 6.72 1.78
N ASP A 31 -6.50 7.51 1.37
CA ASP A 31 -6.93 7.59 -0.02
C ASP A 31 -5.87 8.30 -0.87
N GLU A 32 -5.35 9.44 -0.43
CA GLU A 32 -4.27 10.16 -1.13
C GLU A 32 -2.99 9.33 -1.23
N CYS A 33 -2.68 8.54 -0.21
CA CYS A 33 -1.56 7.60 -0.23
C CYS A 33 -1.77 6.47 -1.27
N LEU A 34 -3.00 5.95 -1.39
CA LEU A 34 -3.33 4.95 -2.40
C LEU A 34 -3.22 5.56 -3.80
N GLU A 35 -3.76 6.74 -4.00
CA GLU A 35 -3.72 7.49 -5.25
C GLU A 35 -2.28 7.71 -5.71
N TYR A 36 -1.43 8.24 -4.83
CA TYR A 36 -0.01 8.40 -5.09
C TYR A 36 0.67 7.09 -5.51
N ALA A 37 0.37 6.00 -4.82
CA ALA A 37 0.97 4.69 -5.10
C ALA A 37 0.54 4.13 -6.46
N LEU A 38 -0.69 4.40 -6.87
CA LEU A 38 -1.20 4.00 -8.17
C LEU A 38 -0.63 4.86 -9.30
N ASP A 39 -0.54 6.17 -9.12
CA ASP A 39 -0.03 7.12 -10.12
C ASP A 39 1.48 6.97 -10.36
N THR A 40 2.25 6.73 -9.30
CA THR A 40 3.70 6.51 -9.38
C THR A 40 4.08 5.03 -9.59
N GLU A 41 3.08 4.17 -9.82
CA GLU A 41 3.23 2.73 -9.99
C GLU A 41 4.07 2.02 -8.92
N GLN A 42 3.89 2.36 -7.65
CA GLN A 42 4.60 1.73 -6.53
C GLN A 42 4.35 0.23 -6.51
N ARG A 43 5.39 -0.53 -6.85
CA ARG A 43 5.29 -1.97 -7.09
C ARG A 43 5.25 -2.80 -5.82
N HIS A 44 5.91 -2.36 -4.76
CA HIS A 44 6.10 -3.17 -3.55
C HIS A 44 5.48 -2.51 -2.32
N GLY A 45 5.40 -3.29 -1.24
CA GLY A 45 4.93 -2.85 0.05
C GLY A 45 3.44 -2.54 0.14
N VAL A 46 3.03 -2.04 1.31
CA VAL A 46 1.66 -1.66 1.64
C VAL A 46 1.50 -0.15 1.50
N TRP A 47 0.52 0.27 0.70
CA TRP A 47 0.21 1.68 0.42
C TRP A 47 -1.30 1.86 0.49
N GLY A 48 -1.75 2.93 1.15
CA GLY A 48 -3.18 3.21 1.33
C GLY A 48 -3.97 2.02 1.88
N GLY A 49 -3.38 1.24 2.79
CA GLY A 49 -4.00 0.05 3.37
C GLY A 49 -4.06 -1.19 2.46
N LEU A 50 -3.54 -1.13 1.24
CA LEU A 50 -3.54 -2.25 0.29
C LEU A 50 -2.14 -2.82 0.09
N SER A 51 -2.05 -4.14 0.03
CA SER A 51 -0.83 -4.85 -0.39
C SER A 51 -0.57 -4.71 -1.90
N GLU A 52 0.65 -5.07 -2.35
CA GLU A 52 0.97 -5.19 -3.78
C GLU A 52 -0.09 -6.00 -4.55
N HIS A 53 -0.48 -7.15 -4.01
CA HIS A 53 -1.44 -8.03 -4.67
C HIS A 53 -2.82 -7.39 -4.83
N GLU A 54 -3.27 -6.65 -3.83
CA GLU A 54 -4.56 -5.94 -3.84
C GLU A 54 -4.55 -4.70 -4.73
N ARG A 55 -3.41 -4.01 -4.85
CA ARG A 55 -3.27 -2.86 -5.77
C ARG A 55 -3.13 -3.29 -7.23
N ARG A 56 -2.67 -4.51 -7.51
CA ARG A 56 -2.45 -5.02 -8.86
C ARG A 56 -3.66 -4.88 -9.81
N PRO A 57 -4.90 -5.27 -9.44
CA PRO A 57 -6.07 -5.04 -10.28
C PRO A 57 -6.36 -3.55 -10.52
N LEU A 58 -6.21 -2.70 -9.51
CA LEU A 58 -6.45 -1.25 -9.63
C LEU A 58 -5.48 -0.60 -10.62
N ARG A 59 -4.18 -0.96 -10.56
CA ARG A 59 -3.18 -0.51 -11.54
C ARG A 59 -3.52 -0.93 -12.96
N ARG A 60 -4.06 -2.14 -13.15
CA ARG A 60 -4.49 -2.63 -14.47
C ARG A 60 -5.66 -1.82 -15.01
N GLN A 61 -6.63 -1.49 -14.16
CA GLN A 61 -7.76 -0.65 -14.53
C GLN A 61 -7.30 0.75 -14.93
N ARG A 62 -6.39 1.38 -14.16
CA ARG A 62 -5.83 2.70 -14.49
C ARG A 62 -5.11 2.76 -15.83
N ARG A 63 -4.37 1.71 -16.18
CA ARG A 63 -3.65 1.63 -17.46
C ARG A 63 -4.57 1.37 -18.66
N ALA A 64 -5.78 0.90 -18.41
CA ALA A 64 -6.77 0.61 -19.45
C ALA A 64 -7.75 1.76 -19.68
N ALA A 65 -7.77 2.76 -18.79
CA ALA A 65 -8.46 4.02 -18.95
C ALA A 65 -7.55 5.02 -19.68
#